data_AF-A0A8B7IF68-F1
#
_entry.id   AF-A0A8B7IF68-F1
#
_cell.length_a   1.000
_cell.length_b   1.000
_cell.length_c   1.000
_cell.angle_alpha   90.00
_cell.angle_beta   90.00
_cell.angle_gamma   90.00
#
_symmetry.space_group_name_H-M   'P 1'
#
loop_
_entity.id
_entity.type
_entity.pdbx_description
1 polymer ?
#
loop_
_entity_poly.entity_id
_entity_poly.type
_entity_poly.pdbx_seq_one_letter_code
_entity_poly.pdbx_strand_id
1 'polypeptide(L)'
;MAQALLSPGLFSDEEAAASPVLESTATGFGADVRKDLLSEFSAISPDLGGSQQAVAEDSNGKVKVYLRVRPLKSTELEKGEDQGCVCIENSETLLLKAPKDSFTMRSTERGVGQAAHRFTFTQ
;
A
#
# COMPACT_ATOMS: atom_id res chain seq x y z
N MET A 1 -58.62 -11.45 -5.88
CA MET A 1 -58.42 -11.72 -7.32
C MET A 1 -56.95 -11.56 -7.62
N ALA A 2 -56.29 -12.64 -7.99
CA ALA A 2 -54.88 -12.66 -8.38
C ALA A 2 -54.74 -12.18 -9.82
N GLN A 3 -53.70 -11.39 -10.11
CA GLN A 3 -53.24 -11.17 -11.47
C GLN A 3 -51.72 -11.35 -11.52
N ALA A 4 -51.33 -12.44 -12.16
CA ALA A 4 -49.99 -12.75 -12.60
C ALA A 4 -49.76 -12.10 -13.98
N LEU A 5 -48.60 -11.50 -14.19
CA LEU A 5 -48.09 -11.06 -15.49
C LEU A 5 -46.57 -11.35 -15.48
N LEU A 6 -46.16 -12.52 -15.96
CA LEU A 6 -45.62 -12.77 -17.32
C LEU A 6 -44.19 -12.23 -17.52
N SER A 7 -43.21 -13.12 -17.35
CA SER A 7 -41.85 -13.00 -17.88
C SER A 7 -41.85 -13.09 -19.40
N PRO A 8 -40.96 -12.38 -20.09
CA PRO A 8 -40.16 -13.06 -21.13
C PRO A 8 -38.74 -12.49 -21.28
N GLY A 9 -37.78 -13.35 -21.64
CA GLY A 9 -36.49 -12.88 -22.18
C GLY A 9 -35.32 -13.82 -21.98
N LEU A 10 -35.41 -15.03 -22.54
CA LEU A 10 -34.32 -15.98 -22.67
C LEU A 10 -33.29 -15.40 -23.66
N PHE A 11 -32.17 -14.86 -23.19
CA PHE A 11 -31.01 -14.63 -24.07
C PHE A 11 -30.28 -15.97 -24.20
N SER A 12 -30.69 -16.71 -25.23
CA SER A 12 -29.92 -17.80 -25.80
C SER A 12 -28.83 -17.17 -26.66
N ASP A 13 -27.62 -17.07 -26.12
CA ASP A 13 -26.41 -16.80 -26.92
C ASP A 13 -25.54 -18.05 -26.88
N GLU A 14 -25.71 -18.85 -27.94
CA GLU A 14 -24.82 -19.92 -28.33
C GLU A 14 -23.71 -19.27 -29.16
N GLU A 15 -22.55 -19.01 -28.56
CA GLU A 15 -21.34 -18.80 -29.33
C GLU A 15 -20.19 -19.50 -28.63
N ALA A 16 -19.48 -20.28 -29.44
CA ALA A 16 -18.71 -21.42 -29.00
C ALA A 16 -17.53 -20.98 -28.14
N ALA A 17 -17.36 -21.64 -27.00
CA ALA A 17 -16.14 -21.59 -26.23
C ALA A 17 -14.97 -22.17 -27.06
N ALA A 18 -14.38 -21.36 -27.92
CA ALA A 18 -13.04 -21.60 -28.44
C ALA A 18 -12.06 -21.28 -27.30
N SER A 19 -11.89 -22.24 -26.40
CA SER A 19 -10.81 -22.24 -25.42
C SER A 19 -9.49 -22.04 -26.18
N PRO A 20 -8.69 -21.00 -25.91
CA PRO A 20 -7.35 -20.92 -26.47
C PRO A 20 -6.52 -22.04 -25.84
N VAL A 21 -6.25 -23.10 -26.60
CA VAL A 21 -5.27 -24.12 -26.23
C VAL A 21 -3.89 -23.48 -26.34
N LEU A 22 -3.32 -23.14 -25.19
CA LEU A 22 -1.98 -22.59 -25.10
C LEU A 22 -0.98 -23.75 -25.22
N GLU A 23 -0.63 -24.14 -26.45
CA GLU A 23 0.42 -25.12 -26.68
C GLU A 23 1.78 -24.51 -26.28
N SER A 24 2.27 -24.88 -25.11
CA SER A 24 3.61 -24.47 -24.65
C SER A 24 4.65 -25.39 -25.26
N THR A 25 5.29 -24.95 -26.34
CA THR A 25 6.50 -25.60 -26.84
C THR A 25 7.69 -25.18 -25.98
N ALA A 26 7.92 -25.88 -24.87
CA ALA A 26 9.18 -25.80 -24.14
C ALA A 26 10.15 -26.86 -24.71
N THR A 27 10.83 -26.52 -25.81
CA THR A 27 11.98 -27.28 -26.29
C THR A 27 13.17 -27.06 -25.37
N GLY A 28 13.80 -28.17 -24.99
CA GLY A 28 14.66 -28.27 -23.83
C GLY A 28 15.91 -27.39 -23.85
N PHE A 29 16.27 -26.93 -22.65
CA PHE A 29 17.65 -26.68 -22.27
C PHE A 29 17.96 -27.56 -21.05
N GLY A 30 18.12 -28.86 -21.33
CA GLY A 30 18.60 -29.84 -20.37
C GLY A 30 20.12 -29.93 -20.45
N ALA A 31 20.82 -28.97 -19.85
CA ALA A 31 22.22 -29.14 -19.43
C ALA A 31 22.59 -28.02 -18.45
N ASP A 32 22.87 -28.41 -17.22
CA ASP A 32 23.42 -27.60 -16.12
C ASP A 32 22.47 -26.62 -15.39
N VAL A 33 21.30 -27.12 -14.94
CA VAL A 33 20.65 -26.50 -13.78
C VAL A 33 21.50 -26.87 -12.56
N ARG A 34 22.39 -25.97 -12.13
CA ARG A 34 23.08 -26.09 -10.83
C ARG A 34 22.02 -26.22 -9.75
N LYS A 35 21.85 -27.41 -9.19
CA LYS A 35 20.80 -27.72 -8.19
C LYS A 35 21.15 -27.23 -6.79
N ASP A 36 22.34 -26.66 -6.61
CA ASP A 36 22.87 -26.24 -5.32
C ASP A 36 23.26 -24.75 -5.33
N LEU A 37 22.29 -23.88 -5.66
CA LEU A 37 22.46 -22.43 -5.55
C LEU A 37 22.37 -21.93 -4.10
N LEU A 38 22.01 -22.80 -3.14
CA LEU A 38 21.79 -22.41 -1.74
C LEU A 38 23.06 -21.89 -1.06
N SER A 39 24.24 -22.39 -1.46
CA SER A 39 25.52 -21.94 -0.94
C SER A 39 25.88 -20.52 -1.39
N GLU A 40 25.55 -20.12 -2.62
CA GLU A 40 25.77 -18.75 -3.14
C GLU A 40 24.91 -17.71 -2.39
N PHE A 41 23.77 -18.09 -1.79
CA PHE A 41 22.95 -17.18 -0.97
C PHE A 41 23.41 -17.04 0.48
N SER A 42 24.28 -17.93 0.97
CA SER A 42 24.81 -17.86 2.34
C SER A 42 25.91 -16.81 2.50
N ALA A 43 26.53 -16.35 1.41
CA ALA A 43 27.53 -15.28 1.41
C ALA A 43 26.96 -13.89 1.77
N ILE A 44 25.63 -13.76 1.88
CA ILE A 44 24.95 -12.50 2.20
C ILE A 44 24.49 -12.46 3.67
N SER A 45 24.73 -13.51 4.47
CA SER A 45 24.51 -13.42 5.92
C SER A 45 25.66 -12.63 6.54
N PRO A 46 25.41 -11.43 7.10
CA PRO A 46 26.40 -10.80 7.95
C PRO A 46 26.49 -11.66 9.22
N ASP A 47 27.61 -12.39 9.32
CA ASP A 47 28.07 -13.05 10.53
C ASP A 47 28.07 -12.02 11.68
N LEU A 48 27.08 -12.11 12.58
CA LEU A 48 27.04 -11.32 13.82
C LEU A 48 28.01 -11.96 14.82
N GLY A 49 29.28 -11.96 14.46
CA GLY A 49 30.38 -12.59 15.17
C GLY A 49 31.40 -11.57 15.67
N GLY A 50 30.98 -10.68 16.58
CA GLY A 50 31.89 -10.02 17.51
C GLY A 50 32.44 -8.65 17.11
N SER A 51 31.94 -7.59 17.74
CA SER A 51 32.74 -6.70 18.60
C SER A 51 31.83 -5.68 19.29
N GLN A 52 32.03 -5.56 20.60
CA GLN A 52 31.36 -4.59 21.45
C GLN A 52 31.84 -3.19 21.04
N GLN A 53 30.99 -2.42 20.37
CA GLN A 53 31.21 -1.01 20.15
C GLN A 53 29.93 -0.27 20.53
N ALA A 54 30.04 0.57 21.55
CA ALA A 54 28.99 1.48 21.99
C ALA A 54 28.63 2.42 20.83
N VAL A 55 27.58 2.06 20.09
CA VAL A 55 26.88 2.92 19.16
C VAL A 55 25.45 2.96 19.65
N ALA A 56 24.93 4.18 19.82
CA ALA A 56 23.58 4.44 20.27
C ALA A 56 22.57 3.49 19.60
N GLU A 57 21.66 3.00 20.44
CA GLU A 57 20.56 2.09 20.14
C GLU A 57 19.93 2.23 18.73
N ASP A 58 19.66 1.06 18.16
CA ASP A 58 18.60 0.73 17.19
C ASP A 58 18.79 1.05 15.70
N SER A 59 19.92 0.65 15.12
CA SER A 59 20.00 0.38 13.66
C SER A 59 20.29 -1.11 13.38
N ASN A 60 19.42 -1.96 13.90
CA ASN A 60 19.33 -3.39 13.58
C ASN A 60 18.83 -3.61 12.13
N GLY A 61 19.56 -3.13 11.12
CA GLY A 61 19.27 -3.39 9.71
C GLY A 61 17.95 -2.81 9.17
N LYS A 62 17.21 -2.02 9.96
CA LYS A 62 15.97 -1.37 9.52
C LYS A 62 16.24 -0.12 8.69
N VAL A 63 15.44 0.08 7.66
CA VAL A 63 15.47 1.30 6.83
C VAL A 63 14.95 2.49 7.64
N LYS A 64 15.69 3.60 7.61
CA LYS A 64 15.23 4.87 8.18
C LYS A 64 14.23 5.55 7.25
N VAL A 65 13.09 5.97 7.80
CA VAL A 65 12.01 6.62 7.05
C VAL A 65 11.71 7.99 7.64
N TYR A 66 11.60 8.99 6.76
CA TYR A 66 11.41 10.39 7.13
C TYR A 66 10.28 11.01 6.33
N LEU A 67 9.64 12.04 6.89
CA LEU A 67 8.58 12.81 6.24
C LEU A 67 8.98 14.28 6.13
N ARG A 68 8.64 14.92 5.01
CA ARG A 68 8.76 16.36 4.79
C ARG A 68 7.42 16.96 4.40
N VAL A 69 6.93 17.89 5.20
CA VAL A 69 5.75 18.70 4.84
C VAL A 69 6.23 19.92 4.05
N ARG A 70 5.69 20.09 2.83
CA ARG A 70 5.94 21.30 2.03
C ARG A 70 5.03 22.43 2.52
N PRO A 71 5.54 23.65 2.75
CA PRO A 71 4.71 24.81 3.03
C PRO A 71 3.76 25.12 1.87
N LEU A 72 2.56 25.61 2.17
CA LEU A 72 1.61 26.09 1.18
C LEU A 72 2.14 27.34 0.45
N LYS A 73 1.81 27.46 -0.83
CA LYS A 73 2.10 28.64 -1.66
C LYS A 73 1.04 29.70 -1.44
N SER A 74 1.35 30.96 -1.73
CA SER A 74 0.39 32.07 -1.62
C SER A 74 -0.90 31.82 -2.41
N THR A 75 -0.78 31.29 -3.64
CA THR A 75 -1.93 30.96 -4.49
C THR A 75 -2.82 29.85 -3.91
N GLU A 76 -2.26 28.95 -3.11
CA GLU A 76 -2.99 27.86 -2.45
C GLU A 76 -3.75 28.41 -1.23
N LEU A 77 -3.11 29.32 -0.48
CA LEU A 77 -3.72 30.00 0.65
C LEU A 77 -4.87 30.93 0.23
N GLU A 78 -4.70 31.69 -0.85
CA GLU A 78 -5.74 32.54 -1.45
C GLU A 78 -6.98 31.74 -1.87
N LYS A 79 -6.79 30.48 -2.27
CA LYS A 79 -7.88 29.54 -2.62
C LYS A 79 -8.50 28.85 -1.41
N GLY A 80 -8.00 29.09 -0.20
CA GLY A 80 -8.49 28.44 1.02
C GLY A 80 -8.10 26.97 1.14
N GLU A 81 -6.97 26.56 0.54
CA GLU A 81 -6.50 25.16 0.61
C GLU A 81 -5.90 24.79 1.98
N ASP A 82 -5.65 25.78 2.85
CA ASP A 82 -5.24 25.53 4.24
C ASP A 82 -6.41 25.07 5.11
N GLN A 83 -6.57 23.75 5.21
CA GLN A 83 -7.61 23.13 6.03
C GLN A 83 -7.09 22.51 7.33
N GLY A 84 -5.80 22.65 7.64
CA GLY A 84 -5.21 22.02 8.82
C GLY A 84 -5.18 20.48 8.77
N CYS A 85 -5.08 19.91 7.56
CA CYS A 85 -5.05 18.46 7.36
C CYS A 85 -3.77 17.80 7.89
N VAL A 86 -2.70 18.54 8.10
CA VAL A 86 -1.41 18.00 8.57
C VAL A 86 -1.05 18.65 9.90
N CYS A 87 -0.85 17.85 10.94
CA CYS A 87 -0.49 18.30 12.29
C CYS A 87 0.76 17.54 12.78
N ILE A 88 1.84 18.24 13.09
CA ILE A 88 3.05 17.63 13.66
C ILE A 88 2.88 17.59 15.18
N GLU A 89 2.81 16.39 15.76
CA GLU A 89 2.64 16.21 17.21
C GLU A 89 3.99 16.27 17.95
N ASN A 90 5.02 15.63 17.39
CA ASN A 90 6.38 15.63 17.90
C ASN A 90 7.38 15.37 16.76
N SER A 91 8.68 15.18 17.06
CA SER A 91 9.74 14.97 16.05
C SER A 91 9.53 13.73 15.17
N GLU A 92 8.80 12.73 15.67
CA GLU A 92 8.63 11.43 15.02
C GLU A 92 7.20 11.21 14.54
N THR A 93 6.22 11.94 15.09
CA THR A 93 4.79 11.63 14.94
C THR A 93 4.04 12.76 14.27
N LEU A 94 3.24 12.39 13.27
CA LEU A 94 2.37 13.30 12.53
C LEU A 94 0.95 12.74 12.49
N LEU A 95 -0.02 13.63 12.68
CA LEU A 95 -1.44 13.37 12.55
C LEU A 95 -1.94 13.95 11.22
N LEU A 96 -2.47 13.09 10.35
CA LEU A 96 -3.12 13.46 9.10
C LEU A 96 -4.64 13.44 9.28
N LYS A 97 -5.30 14.57 9.12
CA LYS A 97 -6.75 14.73 9.21
C LYS A 97 -7.36 14.84 7.81
N ALA A 98 -8.57 14.33 7.66
CA ALA A 98 -9.37 14.53 6.46
C ALA A 98 -9.66 16.02 6.25
N PRO A 99 -9.81 16.49 5.00
CA PRO A 99 -10.28 17.84 4.73
C PRO A 99 -11.64 18.10 5.38
N LYS A 100 -11.88 19.34 5.86
CA LYS A 100 -13.07 19.70 6.64
C LYS A 100 -14.37 19.41 5.89
N ASP A 101 -14.39 19.71 4.60
CA ASP A 101 -15.59 19.54 3.76
C ASP A 101 -15.70 18.15 3.11
N SER A 102 -14.76 17.25 3.42
CA SER A 102 -14.77 15.90 2.87
C SER A 102 -15.94 15.07 3.40
N PHE A 103 -16.33 14.04 2.63
CA PHE A 103 -17.29 13.06 3.11
C PHE A 103 -16.80 12.35 4.38
N THR A 104 -15.50 12.04 4.45
CA THR A 104 -14.89 11.37 5.60
C THR A 104 -15.07 12.18 6.88
N MET A 105 -14.77 13.48 6.87
CA MET A 105 -14.94 14.33 8.06
C MET A 105 -16.40 14.37 8.52
N ARG A 106 -17.33 14.65 7.60
CA ARG A 106 -18.78 14.71 7.90
C ARG A 106 -19.35 13.38 8.39
N SER A 107 -18.85 12.25 7.88
CA SER A 107 -19.23 10.91 8.33
C SER A 107 -18.76 10.67 9.77
N THR A 108 -17.55 11.10 10.11
CA THR A 108 -16.99 10.89 11.45
C THR A 108 -17.68 11.71 12.53
N GLU A 109 -18.19 12.90 12.21
CA GLU A 109 -19.04 13.70 13.12
C GLU A 109 -20.34 12.97 13.50
N ARG A 110 -20.82 12.07 12.63
CA ARG A 110 -21.97 11.20 12.90
C ARG A 110 -21.57 9.87 13.55
N GLY A 111 -20.31 9.73 13.95
CA GLY A 111 -19.77 8.54 14.61
C GLY A 111 -19.38 7.40 13.66
N VAL A 112 -19.30 7.63 12.35
CA VAL A 112 -18.98 6.60 11.36
C VAL A 112 -17.59 6.82 10.76
N GLY A 113 -16.67 5.88 11.03
CA GLY A 113 -15.32 5.86 10.46
C GLY A 113 -14.29 6.70 11.25
N GLN A 114 -13.12 6.91 10.65
CA GLN A 114 -12.01 7.68 11.22
C GLN A 114 -11.61 8.81 10.25
N ALA A 115 -11.49 10.04 10.77
CA ALA A 115 -11.09 11.22 10.00
C ALA A 115 -9.64 11.64 10.27
N ALA A 116 -8.90 10.94 11.14
CA ALA A 116 -7.54 11.30 11.47
C ALA A 116 -6.65 10.08 11.64
N HIS A 117 -5.48 10.02 10.99
CA HIS A 117 -4.53 8.92 11.06
C HIS A 117 -3.20 9.40 11.61
N ARG A 118 -2.64 8.60 12.53
CA ARG A 118 -1.34 8.89 13.15
C ARG A 118 -0.25 8.08 12.48
N PHE A 119 0.79 8.75 12.03
CA PHE A 119 1.98 8.18 11.43
C PHE A 119 3.18 8.43 12.33
N THR A 120 4.06 7.43 12.43
CA THR A 120 5.31 7.50 13.19
C THR A 120 6.47 7.22 12.25
N PHE A 121 7.52 8.03 12.36
CA PHE A 121 8.72 8.03 11.54
C PHE A 121 9.95 7.77 12.41
N THR A 122 11.09 7.57 11.76
CA THR A 122 12.37 7.41 12.46
C THR A 122 12.82 8.73 13.09
N GLN A 123 13.43 8.66 14.28
CA GLN A 123 14.08 9.78 14.95
C GLN A 123 15.33 10.27 14.20
#